data_AF-A0A239CQQ3-F1
#
_entry.id   AF-A0A239CQQ3-F1
#
_cell.length_a   1.000
_cell.length_b   1.000
_cell.length_c   1.000
_cell.angle_alpha   90.00
_cell.angle_beta   90.00
_cell.angle_gamma   90.00
#
_symmetry.space_group_name_H-M   'P 1'
#
loop_
_entity.id
_entity.type
_entity.pdbx_description
1 polymer ?
#
loop_
_entity_poly.entity_id
_entity_poly.type
_entity_poly.pdbx_seq_one_letter_code
_entity_poly.pdbx_strand_id
1 'polypeptide(L)'
;MKAKNAVAEAFQAKVADEILPAVRKHGAYMTTEVIEKTLSDPDFIIGLATALKEEKQKRMAAEAEIQVMQPKALFADSVSASSTTILVADLAKLLKQNGIDTGEKRLYAWLRENGYLIKRKCADYNMPAQRSMDLGLFEINESTINRPDKEPIIRKTTRVTGKGQQYFIDKFIKHLASEF
;
A
#
# COMPACT_ATOMS: atom_id res chain seq x y z
N MET A 1 -34.29 7.14 -5.43
CA MET A 1 -35.24 8.16 -4.91
C MET A 1 -34.82 9.52 -5.43
N LYS A 2 -35.74 10.32 -5.96
CA LYS A 2 -35.47 11.74 -6.25
C LYS A 2 -35.58 12.54 -4.96
N ALA A 3 -34.65 13.44 -4.71
CA ALA A 3 -34.77 14.39 -3.61
C ALA A 3 -35.97 15.31 -3.86
N LYS A 4 -36.77 15.57 -2.80
CA LYS A 4 -38.00 16.38 -2.84
C LYS A 4 -37.82 17.74 -2.13
N ASN A 5 -36.60 18.27 -2.09
CA ASN A 5 -36.38 19.62 -1.59
C ASN A 5 -36.55 20.64 -2.74
N ALA A 6 -36.85 21.89 -2.41
CA ALA A 6 -37.11 22.94 -3.41
C ALA A 6 -35.95 23.11 -4.42
N VAL A 7 -34.71 22.93 -3.97
CA VAL A 7 -33.51 22.99 -4.84
C VAL A 7 -33.51 21.86 -5.88
N ALA A 8 -33.86 20.63 -5.49
CA ALA A 8 -33.91 19.50 -6.41
C ALA A 8 -35.08 19.61 -7.40
N GLU A 9 -36.21 20.18 -7.00
CA GLU A 9 -37.35 20.41 -7.90
C GLU A 9 -37.01 21.46 -8.97
N ALA A 10 -36.41 22.59 -8.56
CA ALA A 10 -35.93 23.61 -9.49
C ALA A 10 -34.88 23.07 -10.47
N PHE A 11 -33.94 22.25 -9.99
CA PHE A 11 -32.96 21.60 -10.84
C PHE A 11 -33.60 20.61 -11.83
N GLN A 12 -34.56 19.79 -11.37
CA GLN A 12 -35.26 18.83 -12.23
C GLN A 12 -36.06 19.51 -13.34
N ALA A 13 -36.74 20.62 -13.04
CA ALA A 13 -37.43 21.42 -14.04
C ALA A 13 -36.43 21.94 -15.10
N LYS A 14 -35.31 22.52 -14.65
CA LYS A 14 -34.26 22.99 -15.56
C LYS A 14 -33.69 21.87 -16.45
N VAL A 15 -33.48 20.68 -15.91
CA VAL A 15 -33.00 19.52 -16.69
C VAL A 15 -34.02 19.09 -17.75
N ALA A 16 -35.30 19.03 -17.39
CA ALA A 16 -36.37 18.56 -18.26
C ALA A 16 -36.72 19.56 -19.38
N ASP A 17 -36.78 20.84 -19.03
CA ASP A 17 -37.32 21.88 -19.91
C ASP A 17 -36.23 22.54 -20.76
N GLU A 18 -35.00 22.63 -20.26
CA GLU A 18 -33.91 23.37 -20.92
C GLU A 18 -32.80 22.43 -21.43
N ILE A 19 -32.26 21.59 -20.55
CA ILE A 19 -31.03 20.83 -20.85
C ILE A 19 -31.30 19.65 -21.79
N LEU A 20 -32.28 18.79 -21.49
CA LEU A 20 -32.57 17.59 -22.29
C LEU A 20 -33.01 17.92 -23.73
N PRO A 21 -33.89 18.92 -23.98
CA PRO A 21 -34.25 19.32 -25.33
C PRO A 21 -33.06 19.85 -26.13
N ALA A 22 -32.21 20.67 -25.50
CA ALA A 22 -31.00 21.21 -26.14
C ALA A 22 -30.01 20.10 -26.53
N VAL A 23 -29.73 19.16 -25.61
CA VAL A 23 -28.85 18.00 -25.88
C VAL A 23 -29.42 17.12 -26.97
N ARG A 24 -30.73 16.85 -26.98
CA ARG A 24 -31.38 16.05 -28.05
C ARG A 24 -31.29 16.69 -29.43
N LYS A 25 -31.32 18.02 -29.50
CA LYS A 25 -31.34 18.77 -30.77
C LYS A 25 -29.94 19.08 -31.29
N HIS A 26 -29.00 19.41 -30.41
CA HIS A 26 -27.69 19.94 -30.76
C HIS A 26 -26.51 19.06 -30.32
N GLY A 27 -26.77 17.96 -29.61
CA GLY A 27 -25.75 17.02 -29.12
C GLY A 27 -25.03 17.46 -27.84
N ALA A 28 -25.13 18.75 -27.46
CA ALA A 28 -24.54 19.30 -26.23
C ALA A 28 -25.38 20.47 -25.69
N TYR A 29 -25.25 20.75 -24.39
CA TYR A 29 -25.75 21.97 -23.75
C TYR A 29 -24.56 22.80 -23.28
N MET A 30 -24.54 24.07 -23.69
CA MET A 30 -23.47 25.02 -23.37
C MET A 30 -24.13 26.32 -22.88
N THR A 31 -23.47 27.02 -21.95
CA THR A 31 -23.94 28.34 -21.52
C THR A 31 -23.72 29.37 -22.62
N THR A 32 -24.52 30.44 -22.64
CA THR A 32 -24.44 31.50 -23.64
C THR A 32 -23.03 32.10 -23.74
N GLU A 33 -22.34 32.25 -22.61
CA GLU A 33 -20.94 32.70 -22.56
C GLU A 33 -19.96 31.76 -23.25
N VAL A 34 -20.17 30.44 -23.14
CA VAL A 34 -19.33 29.44 -23.80
C VAL A 34 -19.62 29.41 -25.31
N ILE A 35 -20.89 29.60 -25.69
CA ILE A 35 -21.31 29.70 -27.09
C ILE A 35 -20.66 30.93 -27.76
N GLU A 36 -20.75 32.11 -27.15
CA GLU A 36 -20.14 33.35 -27.67
C GLU A 36 -18.62 33.25 -27.80
N LYS A 37 -17.94 32.65 -26.81
CA LYS A 37 -16.49 32.41 -26.87
C LYS A 37 -16.11 31.40 -27.95
N THR A 38 -16.94 30.39 -28.19
CA THR A 38 -16.72 29.40 -29.25
C THR A 38 -16.94 29.99 -30.64
N LEU A 39 -17.95 30.84 -30.81
CA LEU A 39 -18.25 31.52 -32.07
C LEU A 39 -17.18 32.56 -32.45
N SER A 40 -16.54 33.17 -31.45
CA SER A 40 -15.44 34.12 -31.65
C SER A 40 -14.09 33.43 -31.83
N ASP A 41 -13.88 32.28 -31.20
CA ASP A 41 -12.66 31.49 -31.34
C ASP A 41 -12.95 29.97 -31.26
N PRO A 42 -12.97 29.27 -32.40
CA PRO A 42 -13.13 27.81 -32.44
C PRO A 42 -12.03 27.05 -31.68
N ASP A 43 -10.84 27.64 -31.51
CA ASP A 43 -9.72 27.02 -30.78
C ASP A 43 -9.98 26.96 -29.27
N PHE A 44 -10.93 27.75 -28.75
CA PHE A 44 -11.33 27.71 -27.34
C PHE A 44 -11.86 26.33 -26.92
N ILE A 45 -12.70 25.70 -27.75
CA ILE A 45 -13.22 24.35 -27.46
C ILE A 45 -12.09 23.32 -27.52
N ILE A 46 -11.18 23.46 -28.48
CA ILE A 46 -10.03 22.56 -28.63
C ILE A 46 -9.13 22.64 -27.39
N GLY A 47 -8.82 23.86 -26.92
CA GLY A 47 -8.05 24.07 -25.70
C GLY A 47 -8.73 23.48 -24.46
N LEU A 48 -10.03 23.68 -24.31
CA LEU A 48 -10.81 23.19 -23.16
C LEU A 48 -10.90 21.66 -23.15
N ALA A 49 -11.10 21.03 -24.31
CA ALA A 49 -11.08 19.57 -24.44
C ALA A 49 -9.69 18.98 -24.16
N THR A 50 -8.63 19.66 -24.59
CA THR A 50 -7.24 19.23 -24.38
C THR A 50 -6.86 19.32 -22.91
N ALA A 51 -7.22 20.42 -22.23
CA ALA A 51 -7.01 20.60 -20.80
C ALA A 51 -7.75 19.54 -19.97
N LEU A 52 -9.02 19.25 -20.29
CA LEU A 52 -9.79 18.19 -19.63
C LEU A 52 -9.18 16.80 -19.86
N LYS A 53 -8.65 16.54 -21.07
CA LYS A 53 -7.97 15.27 -21.39
C LYS A 53 -6.69 15.11 -20.58
N GLU A 54 -5.88 16.17 -20.48
CA GLU A 54 -4.65 16.16 -19.68
C GLU A 54 -4.93 16.01 -18.19
N GLU A 55 -5.93 16.72 -17.65
CA GLU A 55 -6.33 16.61 -16.25
C GLU A 55 -6.81 15.18 -15.94
N LYS A 56 -7.60 14.59 -16.84
CA LYS A 56 -8.08 13.20 -16.70
C LYS A 56 -6.93 12.20 -16.78
N GLN A 57 -5.97 12.40 -17.68
CA GLN A 57 -4.78 11.55 -17.78
C GLN A 57 -3.92 11.64 -16.51
N LYS A 58 -3.70 12.85 -15.98
CA LYS A 58 -2.97 13.06 -14.72
C LYS A 58 -3.70 12.43 -13.53
N ARG A 59 -5.04 12.55 -13.46
CA ARG A 59 -5.85 11.87 -12.43
C ARG A 59 -5.78 10.35 -12.53
N MET A 60 -5.91 9.78 -13.73
CA MET A 60 -5.82 8.33 -13.91
C MET A 60 -4.43 7.78 -13.54
N ALA A 61 -3.35 8.50 -13.86
CA ALA A 61 -2.01 8.12 -13.46
C ALA A 61 -1.85 8.16 -11.93
N ALA A 62 -2.29 9.23 -11.29
CA ALA A 62 -2.23 9.36 -9.83
C ALA A 62 -3.13 8.34 -9.10
N GLU A 63 -4.34 8.07 -9.62
CA GLU A 63 -5.26 7.06 -9.07
C GLU A 63 -4.74 5.64 -9.23
N ALA A 64 -4.06 5.34 -10.35
CA ALA A 64 -3.39 4.05 -10.56
C ALA A 64 -2.24 3.83 -9.55
N GLU A 65 -1.45 4.87 -9.29
CA GLU A 65 -0.40 4.82 -8.26
C GLU A 65 -0.98 4.63 -6.85
N ILE A 66 -2.08 5.33 -6.54
CA ILE A 66 -2.74 5.22 -5.23
C ILE A 66 -3.37 3.85 -5.01
N GLN A 67 -4.01 3.23 -6.02
CA GLN A 67 -4.60 1.88 -5.87
C GLN A 67 -3.55 0.80 -5.58
N VAL A 68 -2.33 0.94 -6.11
CA VAL A 68 -1.22 0.01 -5.84
C VAL A 68 -0.60 0.24 -4.45
N MET A 69 -0.61 1.49 -3.96
CA MET A 69 -0.01 1.86 -2.68
C MET A 69 -0.95 1.75 -1.49
N GLN A 70 -2.27 1.84 -1.69
CA GLN A 70 -3.30 1.75 -0.63
C GLN A 70 -3.22 0.47 0.22
N PRO A 71 -3.14 -0.75 -0.35
CA PRO A 71 -2.99 -1.96 0.47
C PRO A 71 -1.62 -2.03 1.18
N LYS A 72 -0.60 -1.34 0.65
CA LYS A 72 0.76 -1.32 1.22
C LYS A 72 0.88 -0.41 2.45
N ALA A 73 0.22 0.76 2.42
CA ALA A 73 0.25 1.72 3.52
C ALA A 73 -0.55 1.26 4.75
N LEU A 74 -1.74 0.69 4.53
CA LEU A 74 -2.61 0.20 5.61
C LEU A 74 -2.00 -0.96 6.42
N PHE A 75 -1.05 -1.70 5.84
CA PHE A 75 -0.36 -2.80 6.52
C PHE A 75 0.76 -2.32 7.46
N ALA A 76 1.52 -1.29 7.08
CA ALA A 76 2.55 -0.70 7.94
C ALA A 76 1.93 -0.18 9.26
N ASP A 77 0.73 0.40 9.16
CA ASP A 77 0.00 0.95 10.30
C ASP A 77 -0.62 -0.15 11.17
N SER A 78 -1.22 -1.20 10.59
CA SER A 78 -1.86 -2.28 11.35
C SER A 78 -0.87 -3.21 12.06
N VAL A 79 0.31 -3.43 11.49
CA VAL A 79 1.39 -4.20 12.14
C VAL A 79 2.04 -3.42 13.29
N SER A 80 2.05 -2.09 13.22
CA SER A 80 2.53 -1.22 14.31
C SER A 80 1.76 -1.38 15.62
N ALA A 81 0.44 -1.61 15.51
CA ALA A 81 -0.48 -1.56 16.63
C ALA A 81 -0.42 -2.82 17.51
N SER A 82 0.09 -3.92 16.97
CA SER A 82 0.30 -5.16 17.70
C SER A 82 1.69 -5.14 18.34
N SER A 83 1.76 -4.86 19.63
CA SER A 83 2.96 -4.98 20.49
C SER A 83 3.48 -6.42 20.65
N THR A 84 3.08 -7.35 19.77
CA THR A 84 3.47 -8.76 19.84
C THR A 84 4.66 -9.06 18.93
N THR A 85 5.63 -9.78 19.48
CA THR A 85 6.73 -10.35 18.69
C THR A 85 6.23 -11.55 17.88
N ILE A 86 6.66 -11.69 16.64
CA ILE A 86 6.29 -12.82 15.75
C ILE A 86 7.51 -13.65 15.37
N LEU A 87 7.31 -14.88 14.89
CA LEU A 87 8.41 -15.65 14.34
C LEU A 87 8.82 -15.11 12.96
N VAL A 88 10.08 -15.31 12.57
CA VAL A 88 10.55 -14.98 11.22
C VAL A 88 9.76 -15.75 10.15
N ALA A 89 9.33 -16.97 10.46
CA ALA A 89 8.46 -17.76 9.59
C ALA A 89 7.09 -17.09 9.35
N ASP A 90 6.51 -16.48 10.38
CA ASP A 90 5.23 -15.79 10.26
C ASP A 90 5.39 -14.44 9.56
N LEU A 91 6.49 -13.72 9.80
CA LEU A 91 6.85 -12.56 8.99
C LEU A 91 6.93 -12.92 7.49
N ALA A 92 7.54 -14.05 7.13
CA ALA A 92 7.60 -14.48 5.73
C ALA A 92 6.22 -14.75 5.12
N LYS A 93 5.29 -15.36 5.87
CA LYS A 93 3.90 -15.57 5.41
C LYS A 93 3.19 -14.22 5.20
N LEU A 94 3.38 -13.29 6.13
CA LEU A 94 2.81 -11.94 6.04
C LEU A 94 3.34 -11.19 4.81
N LEU A 95 4.64 -11.22 4.56
CA LEU A 95 5.23 -10.60 3.36
C LEU A 95 4.65 -11.21 2.08
N LYS A 96 4.48 -12.55 2.03
CA LYS A 96 3.88 -13.25 0.89
C LYS A 96 2.43 -12.85 0.64
N GLN A 97 1.63 -12.72 1.70
CA GLN A 97 0.24 -12.25 1.59
C GLN A 97 0.15 -10.82 1.04
N ASN A 98 1.16 -9.99 1.28
CA ASN A 98 1.24 -8.60 0.81
C ASN A 98 1.93 -8.46 -0.56
N GLY A 99 2.05 -9.55 -1.32
CA GLY A 99 2.57 -9.53 -2.69
C GLY A 99 4.09 -9.54 -2.83
N ILE A 100 4.84 -9.62 -1.73
CA ILE A 100 6.30 -9.85 -1.78
C ILE A 100 6.52 -11.36 -1.92
N ASP A 101 7.00 -11.84 -3.08
CA ASP A 101 7.24 -13.27 -3.27
C ASP A 101 8.45 -13.76 -2.44
N THR A 102 8.19 -14.05 -1.17
CA THR A 102 9.17 -14.56 -0.22
C THR A 102 8.58 -15.74 0.56
N GLY A 103 9.42 -16.72 0.87
CA GLY A 103 9.08 -17.84 1.75
C GLY A 103 10.03 -17.90 2.93
N GLU A 104 9.69 -18.69 3.95
CA GLU A 104 10.45 -18.79 5.20
C GLU A 104 11.96 -19.00 4.94
N LYS A 105 12.33 -20.02 4.16
CA LYS A 105 13.74 -20.32 3.85
C LYS A 105 14.45 -19.18 3.13
N ARG A 106 13.75 -18.49 2.19
CA ARG A 106 14.27 -17.34 1.44
C ARG A 106 14.50 -16.15 2.36
N LEU A 107 13.55 -15.85 3.26
CA LEU A 107 13.68 -14.75 4.22
C LEU A 107 14.85 -14.99 5.17
N TYR A 108 14.98 -16.21 5.71
CA TYR A 108 16.13 -16.56 6.55
C TYR A 108 17.47 -16.44 5.81
N ALA A 109 17.54 -16.82 4.53
CA ALA A 109 18.74 -16.65 3.72
C ALA A 109 19.07 -15.17 3.54
N TRP A 110 18.09 -14.37 3.12
CA TRP A 110 18.24 -12.94 2.92
C TRP A 110 18.69 -12.23 4.20
N LEU A 111 18.09 -12.56 5.36
CA LEU A 111 18.48 -11.99 6.64
C LEU A 111 19.93 -12.31 7.02
N ARG A 112 20.43 -13.51 6.70
CA ARG A 112 21.84 -13.89 6.94
C ARG A 112 22.80 -13.20 5.99
N GLU A 113 22.43 -13.11 4.72
CA GLU A 113 23.23 -12.46 3.67
C GLU A 113 23.36 -10.95 3.92
N ASN A 114 22.29 -10.33 4.42
CA ASN A 114 22.26 -8.90 4.78
C ASN A 114 22.81 -8.62 6.19
N GLY A 115 23.32 -9.63 6.90
CA GLY A 115 23.95 -9.46 8.22
C GLY A 115 22.99 -9.18 9.38
N TYR A 116 21.69 -9.42 9.20
CA TYR A 116 20.72 -9.32 10.29
C TYR A 116 20.77 -10.50 11.23
N LEU A 117 21.00 -11.69 10.68
CA LEU A 117 21.19 -12.94 11.42
C LEU A 117 22.60 -13.49 11.17
N ILE A 118 23.12 -14.24 12.13
CA ILE A 118 24.43 -14.87 12.04
C ILE A 118 24.38 -16.03 11.05
N LYS A 119 25.28 -15.99 10.05
CA LYS A 119 25.41 -17.00 8.99
C LYS A 119 26.30 -18.19 9.33
N ARG A 120 27.12 -18.07 10.37
CA ARG A 120 28.08 -19.11 10.77
C ARG A 120 27.32 -20.32 11.30
N LYS A 121 27.63 -21.51 10.79
CA LYS A 121 27.02 -22.78 11.22
C LYS A 121 27.59 -23.23 12.57
N CYS A 122 27.22 -22.52 13.63
CA CYS A 122 27.55 -22.82 15.02
C CYS A 122 26.28 -22.73 15.88
N ALA A 123 26.43 -22.74 17.21
CA ALA A 123 25.33 -22.55 18.15
C ALA A 123 24.53 -21.25 17.88
N ASP A 124 25.19 -20.23 17.30
CA ASP A 124 24.56 -18.93 17.00
C ASP A 124 23.88 -18.87 15.63
N TYR A 125 23.77 -19.97 14.89
CA TYR A 125 23.13 -19.94 13.57
C TYR A 125 21.67 -19.48 13.69
N ASN A 126 21.28 -18.49 12.87
CA ASN A 126 19.98 -17.79 12.93
C ASN A 126 19.76 -16.92 14.18
N MET A 127 20.76 -16.73 15.03
CA MET A 127 20.69 -15.74 16.09
C MET A 127 20.87 -14.33 15.51
N PRO A 128 20.22 -13.32 16.10
CA PRO A 128 20.37 -11.94 15.63
C PRO A 128 21.81 -11.47 15.83
N ALA A 129 22.35 -10.79 14.83
CA ALA A 129 23.63 -10.12 14.97
C ALA A 129 23.53 -8.96 15.97
N GLN A 130 24.64 -8.60 16.62
CA GLN A 130 24.67 -7.51 17.60
C GLN A 130 24.04 -6.23 17.07
N ARG A 131 24.39 -5.83 15.84
CA ARG A 131 23.79 -4.68 15.15
C ARG A 131 22.26 -4.74 15.09
N SER A 132 21.68 -5.91 14.87
CA SER A 132 20.23 -6.07 14.79
C SER A 132 19.55 -5.98 16.15
N MET A 133 20.25 -6.41 17.20
CA MET A 133 19.83 -6.27 18.59
C MET A 133 19.87 -4.80 19.02
N ASP A 134 20.96 -4.08 18.69
CA ASP A 134 21.11 -2.65 18.99
C ASP A 134 20.03 -1.80 18.30
N LEU A 135 19.59 -2.21 17.11
CA LEU A 135 18.48 -1.60 16.40
C LEU A 135 17.10 -1.97 16.97
N GLY A 136 17.03 -2.98 17.85
CA GLY A 136 15.78 -3.47 18.45
C GLY A 136 14.86 -4.19 17.46
N LEU A 137 15.42 -4.83 16.43
CA LEU A 137 14.64 -5.51 15.38
C LEU A 137 14.21 -6.92 15.79
N PHE A 138 14.92 -7.53 16.73
CA PHE A 138 14.69 -8.90 17.17
C PHE A 138 14.74 -9.02 18.68
N GLU A 139 14.08 -10.07 19.17
CA GLU A 139 14.17 -10.56 20.54
C GLU A 139 14.49 -12.05 20.53
N ILE A 140 15.18 -12.52 21.58
CA ILE A 140 15.53 -13.91 21.76
C ILE A 140 14.60 -14.49 22.82
N ASN A 141 13.83 -15.52 22.47
CA ASN A 141 13.06 -16.28 23.44
C ASN A 141 13.76 -17.61 23.73
N GLU A 142 14.01 -17.89 25.00
CA GLU A 142 14.63 -19.14 25.45
C GLU A 142 13.55 -20.08 26.01
N SER A 143 13.54 -21.31 25.53
CA SER A 143 12.63 -22.36 25.99
C SER A 143 13.43 -23.56 26.49
N THR A 144 13.09 -24.04 27.68
CA THR A 144 13.71 -25.22 28.26
C THR A 144 12.85 -26.42 27.98
N ILE A 145 13.43 -27.44 27.33
CA ILE A 145 12.76 -28.73 27.13
C ILE A 145 13.32 -29.70 28.17
N ASN A 146 12.50 -29.99 29.17
CA ASN A 146 12.80 -31.00 30.18
C ASN A 146 12.49 -32.39 29.61
N ARG A 147 13.46 -33.29 29.71
CA ARG A 147 13.31 -34.70 29.35
C ARG A 147 13.55 -35.54 30.60
N PRO A 148 12.72 -36.56 30.88
CA PRO A 148 13.00 -37.52 31.94
C PRO A 148 14.38 -38.16 31.68
N ASP A 149 15.23 -38.23 32.71
CA ASP A 149 16.59 -38.82 32.71
C ASP A 149 17.63 -38.19 31.77
N LYS A 150 17.42 -36.97 31.27
CA LYS A 150 18.44 -36.25 30.46
C LYS A 150 18.58 -34.81 30.89
N GLU A 151 19.74 -34.22 30.60
CA GLU A 151 19.96 -32.80 30.81
C GLU A 151 18.94 -31.95 30.04
N PRO A 152 18.44 -30.87 30.65
CA PRO A 152 17.49 -29.97 30.00
C PRO A 152 18.15 -29.28 28.80
N ILE A 153 17.45 -29.29 27.66
CA ILE A 153 17.95 -28.65 26.43
C ILE A 153 17.35 -27.25 26.34
N ILE A 154 18.22 -26.24 26.31
CA ILE A 154 17.83 -24.84 26.08
C ILE A 154 17.74 -24.59 24.58
N ARG A 155 16.57 -24.16 24.10
CA ARG A 155 16.35 -23.72 22.72
C ARG A 155 16.16 -22.22 22.68
N LYS A 156 17.02 -21.53 21.92
CA LYS A 156 16.90 -20.10 21.62
C LYS A 156 16.20 -19.92 20.29
N THR A 157 15.18 -19.06 20.26
CA THR A 157 14.43 -18.74 19.05
C THR A 157 14.40 -17.25 18.84
N THR A 158 14.83 -16.82 17.65
CA THR A 158 14.78 -15.41 17.23
C THR A 158 13.37 -15.03 16.81
N ARG A 159 12.82 -13.99 17.44
CA ARG A 159 11.53 -13.39 17.11
C ARG A 159 11.72 -11.97 16.62
N VAL A 160 10.82 -11.50 15.76
CA VAL A 160 10.82 -10.15 15.20
C VAL A 160 9.94 -9.25 16.06
N THR A 161 10.47 -8.13 16.52
CA THR A 161 9.72 -7.13 17.29
C THR A 161 8.74 -6.36 16.39
N GLY A 162 7.77 -5.63 16.96
CA GLY A 162 6.90 -4.76 16.15
C GLY A 162 7.69 -3.74 15.31
N LYS A 163 8.76 -3.18 15.90
CA LYS A 163 9.72 -2.31 15.20
C LYS A 163 10.45 -3.05 14.08
N GLY A 164 10.89 -4.28 14.33
CA GLY A 164 11.52 -5.13 13.31
C GLY A 164 10.58 -5.44 12.15
N GLN A 165 9.31 -5.70 12.43
CA GLN A 165 8.30 -5.97 11.40
C GLN A 165 8.14 -4.78 10.46
N GLN A 166 7.90 -3.57 10.99
CA GLN A 166 7.85 -2.33 10.20
C GLN A 166 9.12 -2.13 9.37
N TYR A 167 10.27 -2.26 10.02
CA TYR A 167 11.57 -2.06 9.38
C TYR A 167 11.77 -2.98 8.17
N PHE A 168 11.46 -4.27 8.30
CA PHE A 168 11.60 -5.20 7.18
C PHE A 168 10.55 -4.97 6.09
N ILE A 169 9.30 -4.68 6.46
CA ILE A 169 8.24 -4.36 5.50
C ILE A 169 8.66 -3.15 4.65
N ASP A 170 9.04 -2.04 5.27
CA ASP A 170 9.50 -0.83 4.57
C ASP A 170 10.70 -1.11 3.67
N LYS A 171 11.64 -1.93 4.16
CA LYS A 171 12.84 -2.28 3.41
C LYS A 171 12.52 -3.13 2.18
N PHE A 172 11.59 -4.08 2.27
CA PHE A 172 11.17 -4.88 1.12
C PHE A 172 10.29 -4.08 0.13
N ILE A 173 9.44 -3.18 0.63
CA ILE A 173 8.68 -2.26 -0.23
C ILE A 173 9.61 -1.35 -1.03
N LYS A 174 10.63 -0.77 -0.38
CA LYS A 174 11.65 0.05 -1.07
C LYS A 174 12.43 -0.74 -2.11
N HIS A 175 12.77 -1.99 -1.80
CA HIS A 175 13.49 -2.85 -2.75
C HIS A 175 12.64 -3.12 -4.01
N LEU A 176 11.36 -3.46 -3.83
CA LEU A 176 10.42 -3.60 -4.95
C LEU A 176 10.30 -2.31 -5.78
N ALA A 177 10.24 -1.15 -5.14
CA ALA A 177 10.16 0.13 -5.85
C ALA A 177 11.45 0.51 -6.59
N SER A 178 12.60 -0.05 -6.21
CA SER A 178 13.89 0.19 -6.87
C SER A 178 14.16 -0.72 -8.08
N GLU A 179 13.34 -1.76 -8.26
CA GLU A 179 13.45 -2.71 -9.38
C GLU A 179 12.61 -2.30 -10.61
N PHE A 180 11.88 -1.19 -10.52
CA PHE A 180 11.12 -0.55 -11.61
C PHE A 180 11.74 0.82 -11.96
#